data_AF-A0A3N5GLA4-F1
#
_entry.id   AF-A0A3N5GLA4-F1
#
_cell.length_a   1.000
_cell.length_b   1.000
_cell.length_c   1.000
_cell.angle_alpha   90.00
_cell.angle_beta   90.00
_cell.angle_gamma   90.00
#
_symmetry.space_group_name_H-M   'P 1'
#
loop_
_entity.id
_entity.type
_entity.pdbx_description
1 polymer ?
#
loop_
_entity_poly.entity_id
_entity_poly.type
_entity_poly.pdbx_seq_one_letter_code
_entity_poly.pdbx_strand_id
1 'polypeptide(L)' 'MADARPHAAVQVYRDLLRLHPDFADGWNNLAHALADLGQTDAARQAAQRAITIGGPGIDAYRQTAARLQQ' A
#
# COMPACT_ATOMS: atom_id res chain seq x y z
N MET A 1 -21.78 10.07 10.86
CA MET A 1 -21.07 10.23 9.57
C MET A 1 -19.58 10.14 9.84
N ALA A 2 -19.02 8.93 9.87
CA ALA A 2 -17.65 8.72 10.33
C ALA A 2 -16.97 7.65 9.48
N ASP A 3 -16.74 7.90 8.18
CA ASP A 3 -15.88 6.98 7.41
C ASP A 3 -15.19 7.62 6.19
N ALA A 4 -14.73 8.87 6.35
CA ALA A 4 -13.92 9.55 5.34
C ALA A 4 -12.40 9.32 5.51
N ARG A 5 -11.97 8.66 6.60
CA ARG A 5 -10.55 8.52 6.95
C ARG A 5 -9.73 7.60 6.04
N PRO A 6 -10.25 6.46 5.55
CA PRO A 6 -9.41 5.57 4.75
C PRO A 6 -9.14 6.14 3.34
N HIS A 7 -10.04 6.97 2.82
CA HIS A 7 -9.85 7.69 1.56
C HIS A 7 -8.74 8.76 1.65
N ALA A 8 -8.66 9.47 2.77
CA ALA A 8 -7.64 10.49 2.98
C ALA A 8 -6.22 9.89 3.05
N ALA A 9 -6.07 8.73 3.72
CA ALA A 9 -4.78 8.04 3.82
C ALA A 9 -4.24 7.64 2.43
N VAL A 10 -5.11 7.11 1.56
CA VAL A 10 -4.73 6.75 0.19
C VAL A 10 -4.21 7.95 -0.60
N GLN A 11 -4.86 9.11 -0.47
CA GLN A 11 -4.41 10.33 -1.17
C GLN A 11 -3.05 10.80 -0.66
N VAL A 12 -2.86 10.84 0.67
CA VAL A 12 -1.58 11.23 1.28
C VAL A 12 -0.44 10.31 0.82
N TYR A 13 -0.65 9.00 0.84
CA TYR A 13 0.36 8.07 0.37
C TYR A 13 0.60 8.19 -1.14
N ARG A 14 -0.43 8.42 -1.94
CA ARG A 14 -0.24 8.67 -3.38
C ARG A 14 0.61 9.89 -3.64
N ASP A 15 0.36 11.00 -2.95
CA ASP A 15 1.17 12.22 -3.11
C ASP A 15 2.60 12.03 -2.62
N LEU A 16 2.79 11.33 -1.49
CA LEU A 16 4.11 10.94 -1.00
C LEU A 16 4.87 10.12 -2.04
N LEU A 17 4.21 9.14 -2.65
CA LEU A 17 4.81 8.25 -3.65
C LEU A 17 5.04 8.92 -5.01
N ARG A 18 4.35 10.03 -5.29
CA ARG A 18 4.69 10.88 -6.46
C ARG A 18 6.02 11.61 -6.25
N LEU A 19 6.33 11.98 -5.02
CA LEU A 19 7.60 12.62 -4.66
C LEU A 19 8.72 11.58 -4.46
N HIS A 20 8.37 10.42 -3.89
CA HIS A 20 9.29 9.34 -3.56
C HIS A 20 8.78 8.00 -4.11
N PRO A 21 8.92 7.76 -5.44
CA PRO A 21 8.42 6.54 -6.07
C PRO A 21 9.15 5.28 -5.58
N ASP A 22 10.37 5.41 -5.07
CA ASP A 22 11.18 4.31 -4.54
C ASP A 22 10.98 4.08 -3.03
N PHE A 23 9.93 4.65 -2.43
CA PHE A 23 9.64 4.46 -1.02
C PHE A 23 8.78 3.21 -0.78
N ALA A 24 9.45 2.06 -0.61
CA ALA A 24 8.80 0.75 -0.49
C ALA A 24 7.81 0.66 0.68
N ASP A 25 8.16 1.19 1.85
CA ASP A 25 7.26 1.22 3.02
C ASP A 25 5.98 2.03 2.74
N GLY A 26 6.09 3.13 1.99
CA GLY A 26 4.96 3.93 1.56
C GLY A 26 4.01 3.16 0.64
N TRP A 27 4.55 2.36 -0.29
CA TRP A 27 3.75 1.48 -1.15
C TRP A 27 3.04 0.39 -0.36
N ASN A 28 3.69 -0.19 0.65
CA ASN A 28 3.05 -1.16 1.53
C ASN A 28 1.94 -0.53 2.37
N ASN A 29 2.18 0.66 2.94
CA ASN A 29 1.16 1.38 3.71
C ASN A 29 -0.04 1.82 2.84
N LEU A 30 0.22 2.18 1.58
CA LEU A 30 -0.83 2.41 0.60
C LEU A 30 -1.63 1.12 0.35
N ALA A 31 -0.98 -0.04 0.25
CA ALA A 31 -1.65 -1.32 0.10
C ALA A 31 -2.60 -1.62 1.26
N HIS A 32 -2.16 -1.40 2.50
CA HIS A 32 -3.03 -1.55 3.68
C HIS A 32 -4.24 -0.60 3.64
N ALA A 33 -4.00 0.68 3.36
CA ALA A 33 -5.09 1.67 3.27
C ALA A 33 -6.11 1.33 2.16
N LEU A 34 -5.64 0.84 1.01
CA LEU A 34 -6.51 0.38 -0.08
C LEU A 34 -7.27 -0.90 0.28
N ALA A 35 -6.65 -1.81 1.02
CA ALA A 35 -7.30 -3.03 1.50
C ALA A 35 -8.44 -2.71 2.48
N ASP A 36 -8.22 -1.77 3.39
CA ASP A 36 -9.23 -1.30 4.34
C ASP A 36 -10.42 -0.61 3.63
N LEU A 37 -10.19 -0.05 2.44
CA LEU A 37 -11.24 0.47 1.56
C LEU A 37 -11.96 -0.61 0.73
N GLY A 38 -11.58 -1.89 0.86
CA GLY A 38 -12.06 -2.98 0.03
C GLY A 38 -11.54 -2.95 -1.42
N GLN A 39 -10.57 -2.08 -1.73
CA GLN A 39 -9.94 -1.99 -3.05
C GLN A 39 -8.79 -3.00 -3.17
N THR A 40 -9.13 -4.29 -3.06
CA THR A 40 -8.15 -5.38 -2.98
C THR A 40 -7.23 -5.44 -4.20
N ASP A 41 -7.73 -5.19 -5.42
CA ASP A 41 -6.90 -5.15 -6.63
C ASP A 41 -5.83 -4.05 -6.59
N ALA A 42 -6.22 -2.84 -6.20
CA ALA A 42 -5.29 -1.71 -6.08
C ALA A 42 -4.29 -1.96 -4.95
N ALA A 43 -4.75 -2.54 -3.84
CA ALA A 43 -3.89 -2.94 -2.73
C ALA A 43 -2.82 -3.95 -3.16
N ARG A 44 -3.18 -4.97 -3.95
CA ARG A 44 -2.24 -5.95 -4.49
C ARG A 44 -1.16 -5.30 -5.34
N GLN A 45 -1.54 -4.38 -6.23
CA GLN A 45 -0.57 -3.67 -7.08
C GLN A 45 0.41 -2.83 -6.25
N ALA A 46 -0.09 -2.15 -5.22
CA ALA A 46 0.75 -1.36 -4.32
C ALA A 46 1.73 -2.25 -3.54
N ALA A 47 1.27 -3.38 -2.99
CA ALA A 47 2.14 -4.35 -2.29
C ALA A 47 3.20 -4.96 -3.22
N GLN A 48 2.83 -5.30 -4.47
CA GLN A 48 3.80 -5.76 -5.48
C GLN A 48 4.84 -4.71 -5.82
N ARG A 49 4.47 -3.42 -5.84
CA ARG A 49 5.45 -2.34 -6.02
C ARG A 49 6.43 -2.26 -4.85
N ALA A 50 5.93 -2.35 -3.62
CA ALA A 50 6.80 -2.41 -2.44
C ALA A 50 7.81 -3.58 -2.53
N ILE A 51 7.35 -4.77 -2.93
CA ILE A 51 8.22 -5.95 -3.13
C ILE A 51 9.25 -5.73 -4.24
N THR A 52 8.84 -5.09 -5.34
CA THR A 52 9.73 -4.82 -6.49
C THR A 52 10.85 -3.84 -6.12
N ILE A 53 10.53 -2.80 -5.35
CA ILE A 53 11.51 -1.84 -4.85
C ILE A 53 12.43 -2.50 -3.82
N GLY A 54 11.86 -3.37 -2.97
CA GLY A 54 12.60 -4.11 -1.96
C GLY A 54 13.03 -3.23 -0.78
N GLY A 55 14.06 -3.68 -0.07
CA GLY A 55 14.55 -3.03 1.15
C GLY A 55 14.41 -3.92 2.40
N PRO A 56 14.74 -3.38 3.59
CA PRO A 56 14.77 -4.15 4.84
C PRO A 56 13.39 -4.67 5.26
N GLY A 57 12.31 -4.07 4.77
CA GLY A 57 10.93 -4.48 5.04
C GLY A 57 10.33 -5.48 4.04
N ILE A 58 11.10 -6.01 3.08
CA ILE A 58 10.56 -6.83 1.99
C ILE A 58 9.75 -8.05 2.46
N ASP A 59 10.13 -8.64 3.60
CA ASP A 59 9.39 -9.75 4.19
C ASP A 59 7.98 -9.33 4.64
N ALA A 60 7.81 -8.13 5.18
CA ALA A 60 6.50 -7.59 5.53
C ALA A 60 5.65 -7.33 4.27
N TYR A 61 6.25 -6.79 3.20
CA TYR A 61 5.52 -6.52 1.96
C TYR A 61 5.02 -7.81 1.30
N ARG A 62 5.82 -8.88 1.37
CA ARG A 62 5.43 -10.22 0.91
C ARG A 62 4.26 -10.79 1.71
N GLN A 63 4.26 -10.61 3.03
CA GLN A 63 3.14 -11.01 3.88
C GLN A 63 1.86 -10.24 3.54
N THR A 64 1.95 -8.93 3.35
CA THR A 64 0.83 -8.09 2.91
C THR A 64 0.29 -8.54 1.56
N ALA A 65 1.16 -8.75 0.57
CA ALA A 65 0.75 -9.22 -0.75
C ALA A 65 0.07 -10.59 -0.69
N ALA A 66 0.62 -11.53 0.09
CA ALA A 66 0.05 -12.86 0.28
C ALA A 66 -1.35 -12.79 0.90
N ARG A 67 -1.56 -11.93 1.91
CA ARG A 67 -2.89 -11.71 2.53
C ARG A 67 -3.92 -11.17 1.54
N LEU A 68 -3.50 -10.35 0.57
CA LEU A 68 -4.38 -9.76 -0.44
C LEU A 68 -4.66 -10.69 -1.64
N GLN A 69 -3.99 -11.85 -1.70
CA GLN A 69 -4.19 -12.89 -2.70
C GLN A 69 -5.15 -14.00 -2.23
N GLN A 70 -5.55 -14.01 -0.96
CA GLN A 70 -6.54 -14.92 -0.39
C GLN A 70 -7.95 -14.33 -0.49
#